data_AF-A0A970P7M3-F1
#
_entry.id   AF-A0A970P7M3-F1
#
_cell.length_a   1.000
_cell.length_b   1.000
_cell.length_c   1.000
_cell.angle_alpha   90.00
_cell.angle_beta   90.00
_cell.angle_gamma   90.00
#
_symmetry.space_group_name_H-M   'P 1'
#
loop_
_entity.id
_entity.type
_entity.pdbx_description
1 polymer ?
#
loop_
_entity_poly.entity_id
_entity_poly.type
_entity_poly.pdbx_seq_one_letter_code
_entity_poly.pdbx_strand_id
1 'polypeptide(L)'
;MPVSLCHRLIALLALVPLAICAIAAEEPLPAQFDFEQEALAPQWTTTACGAALSITRDGANVREGRGALELSWDATDGRLAILTVAPVRLDERARSLRLSVKLDQLSPVMFGVREADGSTYQGYMYTPGGVWHDLAVDLDELMLSEGSEDENGRLDVRQITGIVVADLSNISGEAGKSLGLKSGRPHLWLDNVEISAALAPHRSRRTPEGDLIIDDFEYEPIQCLPIGSPQLTLTGGPGDGDDSALRVGYDREHYRWVGFVAGVGHLSLADRSELCLRVRADNQVRLTVVLEERDGSKYVCKQRLEPERGWQTIVLPFGRFKLDPQTTDENEALDLDQLRVIIPVLDSKTSAVGTDGRGAWNVSRIWVR
;
A
#
# COMPACT_ATOMS: atom_id res chain seq x y z
N MET A 1 -7.12 20.36 -17.43
CA MET A 1 -7.66 18.99 -17.57
C MET A 1 -6.67 17.92 -17.09
N PRO A 2 -6.14 17.94 -15.85
CA PRO A 2 -4.99 17.11 -15.48
C PRO A 2 -5.34 15.82 -14.72
N VAL A 3 -6.50 15.68 -14.06
CA VAL A 3 -6.58 14.73 -12.94
C VAL A 3 -7.53 13.56 -13.19
N SER A 4 -8.24 13.51 -14.33
CA SER A 4 -9.30 12.54 -14.65
C SER A 4 -8.97 11.06 -14.46
N LEU A 5 -7.68 10.69 -14.45
CA LEU A 5 -7.20 9.34 -14.16
C LEU A 5 -6.86 9.12 -12.68
N CYS A 6 -6.35 10.13 -11.97
CA CYS A 6 -6.19 10.09 -10.51
C CYS A 6 -7.56 10.05 -9.80
N HIS A 7 -8.63 10.60 -10.40
CA HIS A 7 -9.97 10.63 -9.80
C HIS A 7 -10.59 9.28 -9.49
N ARG A 8 -10.30 8.26 -10.29
CA ARG A 8 -10.85 6.90 -10.10
C ARG A 8 -9.85 5.94 -9.48
N LEU A 9 -8.68 6.44 -9.11
CA LEU A 9 -7.52 5.64 -8.71
C LEU A 9 -7.76 4.82 -7.44
N ILE A 10 -8.70 5.27 -6.60
CA ILE A 10 -9.05 4.67 -5.31
C ILE A 10 -10.56 4.82 -5.07
N ALA A 11 -11.36 4.39 -6.07
CA ALA A 11 -12.83 4.38 -6.02
C ALA A 11 -13.41 2.94 -6.20
N LEU A 12 -12.60 1.89 -6.02
CA LEU A 12 -12.94 0.55 -6.52
C LEU A 12 -12.37 -0.62 -5.70
N LEU A 13 -12.29 -0.47 -4.38
CA LEU A 13 -11.98 -1.58 -3.46
C LEU A 13 -13.11 -1.87 -2.49
N ALA A 14 -14.37 -1.75 -2.93
CA ALA A 14 -15.47 -2.40 -2.24
C ALA A 14 -15.27 -3.92 -2.33
N LEU A 15 -14.62 -4.50 -1.30
CA LEU A 15 -14.58 -5.94 -1.13
C LEU A 15 -16.03 -6.44 -1.17
N VAL A 16 -16.32 -7.31 -2.14
CA VAL A 16 -17.61 -7.97 -2.26
C VAL A 16 -17.92 -8.60 -0.90
N PRO A 17 -19.08 -8.30 -0.27
CA PRO A 17 -19.48 -9.00 0.93
C PRO A 17 -19.56 -10.49 0.58
N LEU A 18 -18.61 -11.27 1.09
CA LEU A 18 -18.60 -12.72 0.96
C LEU A 18 -19.92 -13.21 1.55
N ALA A 19 -20.77 -13.78 0.70
CA ALA A 19 -21.96 -14.48 1.13
C ALA A 19 -21.50 -15.61 2.06
N ILE A 20 -21.80 -15.46 3.36
CA ILE A 20 -21.59 -16.50 4.35
C ILE A 20 -22.56 -17.63 4.00
N CYS A 21 -22.10 -18.61 3.23
CA CYS A 21 -22.71 -19.93 3.30
C CYS A 21 -22.60 -20.36 4.77
N ALA A 22 -23.71 -20.77 5.37
CA ALA A 22 -23.73 -21.27 6.74
C ALA A 22 -22.89 -22.56 6.84
N ILE A 23 -21.59 -22.39 7.04
CA ILE A 23 -20.65 -23.44 7.41
C ILE A 23 -20.90 -23.67 8.91
N ALA A 24 -20.91 -24.94 9.34
CA ALA A 24 -20.90 -25.25 10.77
C ALA A 24 -19.82 -24.40 11.45
N ALA A 25 -20.13 -23.77 12.59
CA ALA A 25 -19.24 -22.80 13.22
C ALA A 25 -17.83 -23.39 13.39
N GLU A 26 -16.91 -23.02 12.50
CA GLU A 26 -15.53 -23.49 12.53
C GLU A 26 -14.83 -22.84 13.72
N GLU A 27 -14.09 -23.63 14.49
CA GLU A 27 -13.35 -23.10 15.63
C GLU A 27 -12.30 -22.07 15.14
N PRO A 28 -12.19 -20.89 15.79
CA PRO A 28 -11.19 -19.91 15.43
C PRO A 28 -9.77 -20.43 15.58
N LEU A 29 -8.96 -20.26 14.53
CA LEU A 29 -7.55 -20.64 14.55
C LEU A 29 -6.72 -19.61 15.31
N PRO A 30 -5.68 -20.01 16.06
CA PRO A 30 -4.67 -19.05 16.52
C PRO A 30 -4.15 -18.27 15.30
N ALA A 31 -4.04 -16.94 15.40
CA ALA A 31 -3.48 -16.10 14.35
C ALA A 31 -1.94 -16.26 14.25
N GLN A 32 -1.47 -17.49 14.04
CA GLN A 32 -0.07 -17.88 13.88
C GLN A 32 -0.01 -19.09 12.96
N PHE A 33 0.63 -18.94 11.80
CA PHE A 33 0.67 -19.93 10.74
C PHE A 33 2.08 -20.06 10.17
N ASP A 34 2.67 -21.24 10.38
CA ASP A 34 3.98 -21.67 9.86
C ASP A 34 3.87 -22.68 8.70
N PHE A 35 2.64 -23.10 8.38
CA PHE A 35 2.31 -24.06 7.33
C PHE A 35 3.09 -25.39 7.40
N GLU A 36 3.46 -25.82 8.61
CA GLU A 36 4.17 -27.08 8.83
C GLU A 36 3.27 -28.32 8.77
N GLN A 37 1.94 -28.14 8.77
CA GLN A 37 0.96 -29.22 8.84
C GLN A 37 0.80 -29.96 7.50
N GLU A 38 0.34 -31.22 7.51
CA GLU A 38 0.18 -32.01 6.29
C GLU A 38 -0.85 -31.44 5.31
N ALA A 39 -1.91 -30.81 5.84
CA ALA A 39 -3.01 -30.26 5.06
C ALA A 39 -3.32 -28.82 5.50
N LEU A 40 -3.77 -28.02 4.55
CA LEU A 40 -4.22 -26.64 4.80
C LEU A 40 -5.52 -26.63 5.61
N ALA A 41 -5.60 -25.75 6.61
CA ALA A 41 -6.81 -25.52 7.37
C ALA A 41 -7.94 -24.97 6.47
N PRO A 42 -9.20 -25.43 6.63
CA PRO A 42 -10.33 -25.01 5.78
C PRO A 42 -10.68 -23.51 5.88
N GLN A 43 -10.27 -22.85 6.96
CA GLN A 43 -10.45 -21.41 7.18
C GLN A 43 -9.69 -20.54 6.15
N TRP A 44 -8.67 -21.10 5.50
CA TRP A 44 -7.96 -20.45 4.40
C TRP A 44 -8.78 -20.55 3.12
N THR A 45 -9.18 -19.39 2.58
CA THR A 45 -10.04 -19.28 1.41
C THR A 45 -9.52 -18.22 0.44
N THR A 46 -9.96 -18.29 -0.81
CA THR A 46 -9.62 -17.29 -1.82
C THR A 46 -10.78 -16.98 -2.76
N THR A 47 -10.83 -15.73 -3.26
CA THR A 47 -11.79 -15.29 -4.29
C THR A 47 -11.24 -15.43 -5.71
N ALA A 48 -9.99 -15.86 -5.87
CA ALA A 48 -9.31 -15.88 -7.16
C ALA A 48 -9.94 -16.90 -8.13
N CYS A 49 -10.11 -16.51 -9.39
CA CYS A 49 -10.70 -17.38 -10.41
C CYS A 49 -9.73 -18.50 -10.80
N GLY A 50 -10.24 -19.74 -10.91
CA GLY A 50 -9.42 -20.89 -11.27
C GLY A 50 -8.33 -21.22 -10.24
N ALA A 51 -8.51 -20.78 -9.00
CA ALA A 51 -7.45 -20.90 -8.00
C ALA A 51 -7.18 -22.34 -7.55
N ALA A 52 -5.92 -22.61 -7.26
CA ALA A 52 -5.49 -23.70 -6.41
C ALA A 52 -4.78 -23.12 -5.19
N LEU A 53 -5.20 -23.58 -4.01
CA LEU A 53 -4.67 -23.17 -2.71
C LEU A 53 -4.19 -24.41 -1.95
N SER A 54 -2.92 -24.45 -1.59
CA SER A 54 -2.30 -25.64 -0.96
C SER A 54 -1.05 -25.29 -0.17
N ILE A 55 -0.56 -26.21 0.66
CA ILE A 55 0.77 -26.10 1.25
C ILE A 55 1.78 -26.65 0.25
N THR A 56 2.75 -25.83 -0.15
CA THR A 56 3.87 -26.26 -0.97
C THR A 56 5.03 -26.75 -0.11
N ARG A 57 5.81 -27.69 -0.65
CA ARG A 57 7.01 -28.27 -0.02
C ARG A 57 8.25 -28.07 -0.89
N ASP A 58 8.13 -27.28 -1.95
CA ASP A 58 9.25 -26.89 -2.79
C ASP A 58 10.14 -25.89 -2.04
N GLY A 59 11.37 -26.29 -1.72
CA GLY A 59 12.32 -25.46 -0.99
C GLY A 59 12.65 -24.11 -1.64
N ALA A 60 12.40 -23.93 -2.95
CA ALA A 60 12.53 -22.63 -3.61
C ALA A 60 11.42 -21.63 -3.21
N ASN A 61 10.31 -22.13 -2.68
CA ASN A 61 9.08 -21.42 -2.36
C ASN A 61 8.65 -21.62 -0.90
N VAL A 62 9.59 -21.98 -0.03
CA VAL A 62 9.44 -22.01 1.43
C VAL A 62 10.37 -20.95 2.02
N ARG A 63 9.89 -20.10 2.93
CA ARG A 63 10.73 -19.08 3.57
C ARG A 63 11.50 -19.69 4.73
N GLU A 64 10.80 -20.45 5.57
CA GLU A 64 11.33 -21.10 6.76
C GLU A 64 10.70 -22.48 6.96
N GLY A 65 11.39 -23.39 7.66
CA GLY A 65 10.86 -24.72 7.91
C GLY A 65 10.76 -25.59 6.65
N ARG A 66 9.62 -26.24 6.46
CA ARG A 66 9.36 -27.24 5.41
C ARG A 66 8.14 -26.90 4.57
N GLY A 67 7.33 -25.91 4.92
CA GLY A 67 6.09 -25.60 4.23
C GLY A 67 5.83 -24.12 4.08
N ALA A 68 5.11 -23.76 3.03
CA ALA A 68 4.54 -22.43 2.84
C ALA A 68 3.17 -22.56 2.18
N LEU A 69 2.29 -21.61 2.42
CA LEU A 69 1.03 -21.52 1.69
C LEU A 69 1.29 -21.06 0.27
N GLU A 70 0.72 -21.73 -0.72
CA GLU A 70 0.79 -21.40 -2.14
C GLU A 70 -0.61 -21.16 -2.68
N LEU A 71 -0.79 -20.00 -3.30
CA LEU A 71 -1.93 -19.64 -4.13
C LEU A 71 -1.47 -19.50 -5.58
N SER A 72 -2.10 -20.24 -6.49
CA SER A 72 -1.99 -20.03 -7.95
C SER A 72 -3.37 -19.76 -8.52
N TRP A 73 -3.49 -18.91 -9.54
CA TRP A 73 -4.79 -18.55 -10.13
C TRP A 73 -4.68 -18.12 -11.59
N ASP A 74 -5.81 -18.09 -12.30
CA ASP A 74 -5.86 -17.59 -13.67
C ASP A 74 -6.06 -16.07 -13.66
N ALA A 75 -5.00 -15.33 -14.01
CA ALA A 75 -5.01 -13.88 -14.03
C ALA A 75 -6.02 -13.35 -15.07
N THR A 76 -7.07 -12.68 -14.59
CA THR A 76 -8.17 -12.17 -15.42
C THR A 76 -8.44 -10.72 -15.08
N ASP A 77 -8.60 -9.88 -16.10
CA ASP A 77 -8.96 -8.46 -15.93
C ASP A 77 -10.28 -8.30 -15.16
N GLY A 78 -10.29 -7.37 -14.21
CA GLY A 78 -11.40 -7.12 -13.29
C GLY A 78 -11.59 -8.14 -12.18
N ARG A 79 -10.64 -9.06 -11.96
CA ARG A 79 -10.72 -10.09 -10.91
C ARG A 79 -9.48 -10.05 -10.02
N LEU A 80 -9.68 -9.66 -8.77
CA LEU A 80 -8.66 -9.68 -7.73
C LEU A 80 -8.42 -11.10 -7.21
N ALA A 81 -7.15 -11.39 -6.90
CA ALA A 81 -6.79 -12.56 -6.11
C ALA A 81 -6.67 -12.14 -4.64
N ILE A 82 -7.71 -12.44 -3.86
CA ILE A 82 -7.76 -12.18 -2.42
C ILE A 82 -7.62 -13.51 -1.70
N LEU A 83 -6.69 -13.57 -0.76
CA LEU A 83 -6.45 -14.67 0.16
C LEU A 83 -6.89 -14.23 1.56
N THR A 84 -7.65 -15.08 2.24
CA THR A 84 -8.21 -14.78 3.56
C THR A 84 -8.11 -15.97 4.48
N VAL A 85 -7.81 -15.72 5.75
CA VAL A 85 -8.01 -16.68 6.84
C VAL A 85 -8.97 -16.10 7.86
N ALA A 86 -10.07 -16.81 8.12
CA ALA A 86 -11.07 -16.45 9.12
C ALA A 86 -11.94 -17.67 9.48
N PRO A 87 -12.46 -17.79 10.72
CA PRO A 87 -12.17 -16.92 11.85
C PRO A 87 -10.80 -17.20 12.48
N VAL A 88 -10.13 -16.16 12.97
CA VAL A 88 -8.93 -16.27 13.81
C VAL A 88 -9.21 -15.80 15.23
N ARG A 89 -8.41 -16.28 16.19
CA ARG A 89 -8.35 -15.79 17.57
C ARG A 89 -6.98 -15.20 17.86
N LEU A 90 -6.98 -14.12 18.62
CA LEU A 90 -5.79 -13.37 18.98
C LEU A 90 -5.32 -13.67 20.40
N ASP A 91 -4.07 -13.34 20.68
CA ASP A 91 -3.58 -13.10 22.03
C ASP A 91 -4.12 -11.73 22.53
N GLU A 92 -4.30 -11.57 23.84
CA GLU A 92 -4.85 -10.35 24.48
C GLU A 92 -3.99 -9.09 24.23
N ARG A 93 -2.78 -9.25 23.68
CA ARG A 93 -1.78 -8.18 23.49
C ARG A 93 -1.35 -7.99 22.04
N ALA A 94 -2.19 -8.35 21.07
CA ALA A 94 -1.89 -8.11 19.65
C ALA A 94 -1.48 -6.64 19.38
N ARG A 95 -0.38 -6.46 18.65
CA ARG A 95 0.21 -5.15 18.30
C ARG A 95 0.72 -5.06 16.87
N SER A 96 1.14 -6.17 16.28
CA SER A 96 1.69 -6.15 14.92
C SER A 96 1.13 -7.29 14.07
N LEU A 97 0.99 -7.05 12.77
CA LEU A 97 0.84 -8.09 11.76
C LEU A 97 2.22 -8.38 11.16
N ARG A 98 2.56 -9.66 11.05
CA ARG A 98 3.81 -10.13 10.44
C ARG A 98 3.50 -11.20 9.42
N LEU A 99 4.18 -11.14 8.28
CA LEU A 99 4.06 -12.14 7.22
C LEU A 99 5.31 -12.13 6.35
N SER A 100 5.74 -13.32 5.93
CA SER A 100 6.66 -13.47 4.82
C SER A 100 5.85 -13.68 3.55
N VAL A 101 6.13 -12.91 2.49
CA VAL A 101 5.41 -12.99 1.23
C VAL A 101 6.35 -12.98 0.04
N LYS A 102 6.03 -13.79 -0.97
CA LYS A 102 6.71 -13.84 -2.26
C LYS A 102 5.67 -13.95 -3.36
N LEU A 103 5.87 -13.23 -4.45
CA LEU A 103 5.12 -13.44 -5.70
C LEU A 103 6.11 -13.74 -6.82
N ASP A 104 5.69 -14.49 -7.84
CA ASP A 104 6.55 -14.80 -9.00
C ASP A 104 6.72 -13.62 -9.95
N GLN A 105 5.79 -12.66 -9.90
CA GLN A 105 5.73 -11.49 -10.76
C GLN A 105 5.67 -10.20 -9.94
N LEU A 106 6.05 -9.09 -10.58
CA LEU A 106 5.88 -7.75 -10.04
C LEU A 106 4.42 -7.50 -9.67
N SER A 107 4.19 -7.03 -8.45
CA SER A 107 2.83 -6.87 -7.92
C SER A 107 2.73 -5.74 -6.89
N PRO A 108 1.68 -4.91 -6.96
CA PRO A 108 1.15 -4.23 -5.80
C PRO A 108 0.36 -5.22 -4.93
N VAL A 109 0.68 -5.29 -3.65
CA VAL A 109 0.01 -6.17 -2.70
C VAL A 109 -0.67 -5.32 -1.63
N MET A 110 -1.92 -5.65 -1.32
CA MET A 110 -2.60 -5.21 -0.11
C MET A 110 -2.44 -6.29 0.95
N PHE A 111 -2.21 -5.90 2.19
CA PHE A 111 -2.32 -6.78 3.36
C PHE A 111 -3.19 -6.08 4.41
N GLY A 112 -3.79 -6.83 5.33
CA GLY A 112 -4.63 -6.22 6.33
C GLY A 112 -5.33 -7.21 7.25
N VAL A 113 -6.20 -6.65 8.08
CA VAL A 113 -7.04 -7.37 9.02
C VAL A 113 -8.50 -6.95 8.84
N ARG A 114 -9.41 -7.85 9.19
CA ARG A 114 -10.86 -7.61 9.14
C ARG A 114 -11.47 -7.74 10.53
N GLU A 115 -12.34 -6.82 10.88
CA GLU A 115 -13.09 -6.82 12.13
C GLU A 115 -14.40 -7.61 12.05
N ALA A 116 -14.97 -7.90 13.21
CA ALA A 116 -16.21 -8.67 13.35
C ALA A 116 -17.42 -7.95 12.75
N ASP A 117 -17.43 -6.63 12.76
CA ASP A 117 -18.46 -5.78 12.14
C ASP A 117 -18.34 -5.71 10.61
N GLY A 118 -17.22 -6.21 10.06
CA GLY A 118 -16.92 -6.24 8.64
C GLY A 118 -15.98 -5.13 8.16
N SER A 119 -15.63 -4.16 9.01
CA SER A 119 -14.63 -3.15 8.70
C SER A 119 -13.29 -3.81 8.36
N THR A 120 -12.52 -3.20 7.47
CA THR A 120 -11.21 -3.72 7.04
C THR A 120 -10.16 -2.64 7.18
N TYR A 121 -8.99 -3.00 7.72
CA TYR A 121 -7.84 -2.13 7.84
C TYR A 121 -6.68 -2.72 7.06
N GLN A 122 -6.01 -1.89 6.25
CA GLN A 122 -5.03 -2.35 5.28
C GLN A 122 -3.76 -1.52 5.24
N GLY A 123 -2.70 -2.14 4.71
CA GLY A 123 -1.51 -1.48 4.21
C GLY A 123 -1.21 -1.97 2.80
N TYR A 124 -0.17 -1.39 2.21
CA TYR A 124 0.29 -1.76 0.87
C TYR A 124 1.75 -2.15 0.93
N MET A 125 2.16 -3.01 0.00
CA MET A 125 3.55 -3.23 -0.30
C MET A 125 3.76 -3.42 -1.79
N TYR A 126 4.95 -3.06 -2.24
CA TYR A 126 5.41 -3.32 -3.59
C TYR A 126 6.41 -4.48 -3.59
N THR A 127 6.24 -5.42 -4.52
CA THR A 127 7.26 -6.44 -4.81
C THR A 127 7.64 -6.44 -6.29
N PRO A 128 8.93 -6.55 -6.63
CA PRO A 128 9.36 -6.79 -8.01
C PRO A 128 9.10 -8.23 -8.48
N GLY A 129 8.69 -9.13 -7.57
CA GLY A 129 8.56 -10.56 -7.83
C GLY A 129 9.89 -11.32 -7.65
N GLY A 130 9.78 -12.64 -7.48
CA GLY A 130 10.90 -13.58 -7.38
C GLY A 130 11.62 -13.63 -6.03
N VAL A 131 11.33 -12.71 -5.11
CA VAL A 131 12.01 -12.60 -3.80
C VAL A 131 11.03 -12.62 -2.63
N TRP A 132 11.48 -13.18 -1.50
CA TRP A 132 10.75 -13.11 -0.24
C TRP A 132 10.91 -11.73 0.40
N HIS A 133 9.82 -11.22 0.95
CA HIS A 133 9.79 -10.04 1.79
C HIS A 133 9.24 -10.42 3.16
N ASP A 134 9.97 -10.10 4.22
CA ASP A 134 9.47 -10.23 5.59
C ASP A 134 8.87 -8.88 6.00
N LEU A 135 7.55 -8.83 6.07
CA LEU A 135 6.82 -7.66 6.49
C LEU A 135 6.51 -7.77 7.99
N ALA A 136 6.78 -6.69 8.72
CA ALA A 136 6.27 -6.47 10.07
C ALA A 136 5.67 -5.05 10.11
N VAL A 137 4.40 -4.95 10.45
CA VAL A 137 3.67 -3.68 10.50
C VAL A 137 2.95 -3.57 11.83
N ASP A 138 3.02 -2.40 12.46
CA ASP A 138 2.21 -2.14 13.64
C ASP A 138 0.75 -2.00 13.22
N LEU A 139 -0.16 -2.60 13.99
CA LEU A 139 -1.59 -2.59 13.67
C LEU A 139 -2.14 -1.16 13.63
N ASP A 140 -1.56 -0.24 14.41
CA ASP A 140 -1.95 1.16 14.37
C ASP A 140 -1.61 1.82 13.03
N GLU A 141 -0.61 1.33 12.27
CA GLU A 141 -0.23 1.90 10.96
C GLU A 141 -1.13 1.46 9.79
N LEU A 142 -2.06 0.53 10.04
CA LEU A 142 -3.07 0.15 9.06
C LEU A 142 -4.12 1.26 8.91
N MET A 143 -4.58 1.46 7.68
CA MET A 143 -5.60 2.45 7.35
C MET A 143 -6.93 1.78 7.06
N LEU A 144 -8.04 2.40 7.47
CA LEU A 144 -9.38 1.94 7.11
C LEU A 144 -9.48 1.84 5.59
N SER A 145 -9.88 0.66 5.11
CA SER A 145 -10.05 0.36 3.70
C SER A 145 -11.13 1.24 3.09
N GLU A 146 -10.96 1.56 1.81
CA GLU A 146 -11.97 2.27 1.05
C GLU A 146 -13.31 1.51 1.04
N GLY A 147 -14.42 2.22 1.26
CA GLY A 147 -15.76 1.61 1.30
C GLY A 147 -16.04 0.80 2.57
N SER A 148 -15.13 0.79 3.53
CA SER A 148 -15.41 0.33 4.90
C SER A 148 -15.89 1.49 5.75
N GLU A 149 -16.84 1.20 6.64
CA GLU A 149 -17.30 2.12 7.68
C GLU A 149 -16.91 1.50 9.02
N ASP A 150 -16.36 2.31 9.92
CA ASP A 150 -16.08 1.96 11.30
C ASP A 150 -16.65 3.06 12.21
N GLU A 151 -17.10 2.68 13.39
CA GLU A 151 -17.80 3.54 14.35
C GLU A 151 -16.96 4.73 14.85
N ASN A 152 -15.64 4.59 14.86
CA ASN A 152 -14.73 5.61 15.38
C ASN A 152 -13.52 5.90 14.45
N GLY A 153 -13.44 5.23 13.31
CA GLY A 153 -12.37 5.32 12.33
C GLY A 153 -11.04 4.75 12.83
N ARG A 154 -11.05 3.78 13.76
CA ARG A 154 -9.83 3.15 14.33
C ARG A 154 -10.05 1.67 14.59
N LEU A 155 -9.00 0.90 14.30
CA LEU A 155 -8.97 -0.54 14.50
C LEU A 155 -9.18 -0.89 15.99
N ASP A 156 -10.28 -1.57 16.30
CA ASP A 156 -10.45 -2.36 17.51
C ASP A 156 -9.78 -3.72 17.34
N VAL A 157 -8.54 -3.80 17.83
CA VAL A 157 -7.74 -5.02 17.82
C VAL A 157 -8.49 -6.23 18.38
N ARG A 158 -9.43 -6.06 19.32
CA ARG A 158 -10.19 -7.19 19.90
C ARG A 158 -11.26 -7.73 18.97
N GLN A 159 -11.64 -6.97 17.94
CA GLN A 159 -12.62 -7.36 16.94
C GLN A 159 -11.98 -8.00 15.72
N ILE A 160 -10.65 -8.07 15.62
CA ILE A 160 -10.00 -8.74 14.48
C ILE A 160 -10.43 -10.21 14.44
N THR A 161 -11.05 -10.58 13.32
CA THR A 161 -11.53 -11.95 13.05
C THR A 161 -10.88 -12.58 11.83
N GLY A 162 -10.13 -11.82 11.03
CA GLY A 162 -9.45 -12.37 9.88
C GLY A 162 -8.24 -11.56 9.41
N ILE A 163 -7.39 -12.23 8.63
CA ILE A 163 -6.24 -11.64 7.94
C ILE A 163 -6.52 -11.72 6.43
N VAL A 164 -6.17 -10.65 5.71
CA VAL A 164 -6.37 -10.54 4.26
C VAL A 164 -5.04 -10.21 3.59
N VAL A 165 -4.74 -10.89 2.49
CA VAL A 165 -3.66 -10.53 1.56
C VAL A 165 -4.23 -10.56 0.15
N ALA A 166 -4.01 -9.52 -0.64
CA ALA A 166 -4.53 -9.44 -2.01
C ALA A 166 -3.48 -8.93 -3.00
N ASP A 167 -3.40 -9.58 -4.15
CA ASP A 167 -2.72 -9.02 -5.33
C ASP A 167 -3.66 -8.02 -6.01
N LEU A 168 -3.26 -6.75 -6.06
CA LEU A 168 -4.04 -5.65 -6.62
C LEU A 168 -3.84 -5.48 -8.13
N SER A 169 -3.08 -6.37 -8.77
CA SER A 169 -3.00 -6.45 -10.23
C SER A 169 -4.37 -6.79 -10.82
N ASN A 170 -4.59 -6.40 -12.09
CA ASN A 170 -5.82 -6.72 -12.82
C ASN A 170 -7.12 -6.16 -12.23
N ILE A 171 -7.06 -5.11 -11.40
CA ILE A 171 -8.27 -4.33 -11.11
C ILE A 171 -8.79 -3.74 -12.42
N SER A 172 -10.11 -3.77 -12.63
CA SER A 172 -10.71 -3.25 -13.85
C SER A 172 -10.60 -1.73 -13.95
N GLY A 173 -10.58 -1.22 -15.18
CA GLY A 173 -10.58 0.21 -15.45
C GLY A 173 -9.19 0.86 -15.37
N GLU A 174 -9.11 2.14 -15.71
CA GLU A 174 -7.83 2.85 -15.84
C GLU A 174 -6.99 2.86 -14.55
N ALA A 175 -7.65 2.91 -13.40
CA ALA A 175 -7.01 2.83 -12.09
C ALA A 175 -6.28 1.51 -11.89
N GLY A 176 -6.96 0.39 -12.10
CA GLY A 176 -6.37 -0.92 -11.94
C GLY A 176 -5.33 -1.25 -13.01
N LYS A 177 -5.51 -0.76 -14.24
CA LYS A 177 -4.45 -0.80 -15.26
C LYS A 177 -3.17 -0.16 -14.74
N SER A 178 -3.26 0.99 -14.07
CA SER A 178 -2.09 1.70 -13.51
C SER A 178 -1.34 0.92 -12.43
N LEU A 179 -2.00 -0.05 -11.78
CA LEU A 179 -1.40 -0.97 -10.79
C LEU A 179 -0.69 -2.16 -11.46
N GLY A 180 -0.96 -2.40 -12.75
CA GLY A 180 -0.35 -3.46 -13.53
C GLY A 180 -1.38 -4.48 -14.01
N LEU A 181 -1.15 -4.99 -15.22
CA LEU A 181 -1.90 -6.11 -15.78
C LEU A 181 -1.00 -7.34 -15.81
N LYS A 182 -1.51 -8.44 -15.25
CA LYS A 182 -0.88 -9.75 -15.30
C LYS A 182 -1.64 -10.66 -16.23
N SER A 183 -0.90 -11.56 -16.87
CA SER A 183 -1.44 -12.62 -17.71
C SER A 183 -0.88 -13.98 -17.29
N GLY A 184 -1.57 -15.05 -17.68
CA GLY A 184 -1.15 -16.41 -17.36
C GLY A 184 -1.58 -16.81 -15.95
N ARG A 185 -0.73 -17.60 -15.28
CA ARG A 185 -1.03 -18.20 -13.99
C ARG A 185 -0.01 -17.74 -12.93
N PRO A 186 -0.23 -16.59 -12.26
CA PRO A 186 0.68 -16.11 -11.24
C PRO A 186 0.62 -16.97 -9.98
N HIS A 187 1.63 -16.77 -9.13
CA HIS A 187 1.75 -17.44 -7.83
C HIS A 187 2.02 -16.42 -6.73
N LEU A 188 1.44 -16.69 -5.57
CA LEU A 188 1.68 -16.00 -4.31
C LEU A 188 1.99 -17.06 -3.25
N TRP A 189 3.07 -16.86 -2.52
CA TRP A 189 3.44 -17.68 -1.37
C TRP A 189 3.41 -16.86 -0.09
N LEU A 190 2.84 -17.43 0.97
CA LEU A 190 2.90 -16.90 2.33
C LEU A 190 3.59 -17.88 3.26
N ASP A 191 4.35 -17.34 4.20
CA ASP A 191 4.96 -18.08 5.29
C ASP A 191 5.00 -17.19 6.54
N ASN A 192 5.20 -17.78 7.72
CA ASN A 192 5.34 -17.05 8.99
C ASN A 192 4.26 -15.95 9.21
N VAL A 193 2.99 -16.27 8.98
CA VAL A 193 1.88 -15.31 9.13
C VAL A 193 1.45 -15.28 10.60
N GLU A 194 1.57 -14.12 11.26
CA GLU A 194 1.12 -13.97 12.64
C GLU A 194 0.57 -12.58 12.98
N ILE A 195 -0.38 -12.54 13.92
CA ILE A 195 -0.67 -11.34 14.69
C ILE A 195 0.01 -11.49 16.05
N SER A 196 1.00 -10.64 16.28
CA SER A 196 1.99 -10.78 17.35
C SER A 196 1.85 -9.68 18.40
N ALA A 197 2.26 -9.97 19.63
CA ALA A 197 2.38 -8.99 20.71
C ALA A 197 3.68 -8.17 20.64
N ALA A 198 4.63 -8.59 19.81
CA ALA A 198 5.86 -7.84 19.59
C ALA A 198 5.57 -6.52 18.85
N LEU A 199 6.33 -5.47 19.17
CA LEU A 199 6.29 -4.24 18.39
C LEU A 199 6.89 -4.48 17.00
N ALA A 200 6.32 -3.83 16.00
CA ALA A 200 6.93 -3.70 14.68
C ALA A 200 7.58 -2.32 14.54
N PRO A 201 8.54 -2.14 13.62
CA PRO A 201 9.00 -0.82 13.23
C PRO A 201 7.83 0.02 12.73
N HIS A 202 7.81 1.31 13.10
CA HIS A 202 6.84 2.26 12.55
C HIS A 202 7.51 3.00 11.40
N ARG A 203 6.83 3.09 10.24
CA ARG A 203 7.25 4.00 9.16
C ARG A 203 6.98 5.46 9.52
N SER A 204 5.99 5.68 10.39
CA SER A 204 5.60 6.98 10.88
C SER A 204 6.16 7.25 12.28
N ARG A 205 6.61 8.49 12.55
CA ARG A 205 7.12 8.86 13.88
C ARG A 205 7.03 10.35 14.13
N ARG A 206 6.91 10.74 15.40
CA ARG A 206 7.01 12.14 15.83
C ARG A 206 8.47 12.47 16.14
N THR A 207 8.99 13.56 15.59
CA THR A 207 10.34 14.03 15.92
C THR A 207 10.33 14.81 17.24
N PRO A 208 11.50 15.01 17.90
CA PRO A 208 11.61 15.85 19.09
C PRO A 208 11.10 17.29 18.88
N GLU A 209 11.22 17.81 17.66
CA GLU A 209 10.78 19.14 17.25
C GLU A 209 9.26 19.22 17.02
N GLY A 210 8.59 18.08 17.04
CA GLY A 210 7.14 17.97 16.89
C GLY A 210 6.67 17.70 15.47
N ASP A 211 7.57 17.58 14.48
CA ASP A 211 7.24 17.15 13.12
C ASP A 211 6.67 15.73 13.14
N LEU A 212 5.75 15.41 12.23
CA LEU A 212 5.22 14.05 12.03
C LEU A 212 5.74 13.49 10.72
N ILE A 213 6.67 12.54 10.82
CA ILE A 213 7.12 11.73 9.68
C ILE A 213 6.00 10.77 9.32
N ILE A 214 5.64 10.76 8.04
CA ILE A 214 4.68 9.83 7.44
C ILE A 214 5.41 8.62 6.88
N ASP A 215 6.54 8.87 6.20
CA ASP A 215 7.44 7.85 5.70
C ASP A 215 8.84 8.45 5.49
N ASP A 216 9.87 7.72 5.91
CA ASP A 216 11.31 8.02 5.70
C ASP A 216 12.00 6.98 4.81
N PHE A 217 11.26 5.98 4.32
CA PHE A 217 11.73 4.95 3.40
C PHE A 217 12.96 4.17 3.91
N GLU A 218 13.13 4.06 5.24
CA GLU A 218 14.24 3.33 5.88
C GLU A 218 14.04 1.81 5.90
N TYR A 219 12.81 1.33 5.68
CA TYR A 219 12.44 -0.08 5.84
C TYR A 219 12.10 -0.77 4.51
N GLU A 220 12.55 -2.02 4.38
CA GLU A 220 12.02 -2.98 3.41
C GLU A 220 10.96 -3.88 4.06
N PRO A 221 9.93 -4.33 3.31
CA PRO A 221 9.63 -3.97 1.91
C PRO A 221 9.09 -2.54 1.78
N ILE A 222 9.10 -2.01 0.55
CA ILE A 222 8.53 -0.68 0.24
C ILE A 222 7.01 -0.72 0.49
N GLN A 223 6.54 0.02 1.49
CA GLN A 223 5.13 0.04 1.91
C GLN A 223 4.27 1.10 1.19
N CYS A 224 4.44 1.19 -0.12
CA CYS A 224 3.71 2.13 -0.97
C CYS A 224 2.95 1.39 -2.07
N LEU A 225 1.82 1.96 -2.51
CA LEU A 225 1.11 1.46 -3.69
C LEU A 225 1.69 2.12 -4.95
N PRO A 226 2.31 1.39 -5.90
CA PRO A 226 2.79 1.97 -7.15
C PRO A 226 1.64 2.49 -8.01
N ILE A 227 1.81 3.62 -8.68
CA ILE A 227 0.84 4.17 -9.66
C ILE A 227 1.53 4.36 -10.99
N GLY A 228 0.97 3.76 -12.04
CA GLY A 228 1.44 3.91 -13.41
C GLY A 228 2.64 3.04 -13.75
N SER A 229 2.71 1.86 -13.13
CA SER A 229 3.81 0.89 -13.29
C SER A 229 5.22 1.46 -13.12
N PRO A 230 5.51 2.27 -12.08
CA PRO A 230 6.86 2.71 -11.77
C PRO A 230 7.74 1.52 -11.40
N GLN A 231 9.04 1.68 -11.61
CA GLN A 231 10.02 0.87 -10.91
C GLN A 231 10.32 1.53 -9.56
N LEU A 232 9.83 0.94 -8.46
CA LEU A 232 10.12 1.39 -7.10
C LEU A 232 11.33 0.64 -6.54
N THR A 233 12.32 1.37 -6.04
CA THR A 233 13.54 0.80 -5.44
C THR A 233 14.04 1.69 -4.32
N LEU A 234 14.53 1.12 -3.22
CA LEU A 234 15.28 1.89 -2.24
C LEU A 234 16.70 2.16 -2.73
N THR A 235 17.20 3.36 -2.44
CA THR A 235 18.52 3.88 -2.84
C THR A 235 19.12 4.69 -1.69
N GLY A 236 20.39 5.07 -1.79
CA GLY A 236 21.00 5.95 -0.79
C GLY A 236 20.36 7.35 -0.75
N GLY A 237 20.01 7.80 0.45
CA GLY A 237 19.45 9.12 0.71
C GLY A 237 20.49 10.24 0.71
N PRO A 238 20.08 11.48 1.06
CA PRO A 238 20.99 12.62 1.18
C PRO A 238 21.96 12.55 2.37
N GLY A 239 21.77 11.63 3.32
CA GLY A 239 22.40 11.67 4.64
C GLY A 239 21.67 12.62 5.58
N ASP A 240 22.31 12.98 6.70
CA ASP A 240 21.72 13.81 7.77
C ASP A 240 20.48 13.18 8.43
N GLY A 241 20.52 11.86 8.66
CA GLY A 241 19.39 11.11 9.20
C GLY A 241 18.34 10.74 8.15
N ASP A 242 18.69 10.82 6.87
CA ASP A 242 17.96 10.24 5.75
C ASP A 242 18.93 9.34 4.96
N ASP A 243 19.18 8.13 5.48
CA ASP A 243 20.15 7.21 4.90
C ASP A 243 19.61 6.49 3.65
N SER A 244 18.28 6.44 3.52
CA SER A 244 17.56 5.82 2.42
C SER A 244 16.70 6.82 1.64
N ALA A 245 16.32 6.44 0.43
CA ALA A 245 15.36 7.14 -0.39
C ALA A 245 14.63 6.18 -1.32
N LEU A 246 13.33 6.39 -1.47
CA LEU A 246 12.55 5.74 -2.51
C LEU A 246 12.84 6.41 -3.85
N ARG A 247 13.40 5.63 -4.78
CA ARG A 247 13.52 5.99 -6.19
C ARG A 247 12.29 5.52 -6.95
N VAL A 248 11.73 6.44 -7.74
CA VAL A 248 10.58 6.22 -8.62
C VAL A 248 11.04 6.34 -10.07
N GLY A 249 11.31 5.21 -10.70
CA GLY A 249 11.68 5.13 -12.13
C GLY A 249 10.45 5.17 -13.03
N TYR A 250 10.56 5.87 -14.16
CA TYR A 250 9.52 5.98 -15.18
C TYR A 250 10.09 6.03 -16.60
N ASP A 251 9.23 5.81 -17.58
CA ASP A 251 9.49 6.04 -19.01
C ASP A 251 8.31 6.76 -19.66
N ARG A 252 8.46 7.10 -20.95
CA ARG A 252 7.42 7.81 -21.72
C ARG A 252 6.49 6.88 -22.50
N GLU A 253 6.73 5.58 -22.50
CA GLU A 253 5.99 4.61 -23.31
C GLU A 253 4.71 4.19 -22.60
N HIS A 254 4.76 4.04 -21.28
CA HIS A 254 3.66 3.49 -20.48
C HIS A 254 2.65 4.55 -20.00
N TYR A 255 2.29 4.52 -18.72
CA TYR A 255 1.26 5.36 -18.12
C TYR A 255 1.65 6.82 -18.09
N ARG A 256 0.66 7.70 -18.26
CA ARG A 256 0.86 9.16 -18.16
C ARG A 256 1.22 9.59 -16.75
N TRP A 257 0.53 9.06 -15.75
CA TRP A 257 0.76 9.41 -14.35
C TRP A 257 1.59 8.33 -13.70
N VAL A 258 2.75 8.70 -13.17
CA VAL A 258 3.68 7.76 -12.54
C VAL A 258 4.10 8.27 -11.16
N GLY A 259 4.00 7.42 -10.15
CA GLY A 259 4.25 7.79 -8.75
C GLY A 259 3.84 6.69 -7.79
N PHE A 260 3.44 7.06 -6.59
CA PHE A 260 2.98 6.09 -5.59
C PHE A 260 1.95 6.72 -4.62
N VAL A 261 1.24 5.86 -3.89
CA VAL A 261 0.39 6.24 -2.75
C VAL A 261 1.14 5.89 -1.46
N ALA A 262 1.27 6.87 -0.58
CA ALA A 262 1.69 6.68 0.81
C ALA A 262 0.49 6.87 1.74
N GLY A 263 0.26 5.90 2.62
CA GLY A 263 -0.81 5.97 3.61
C GLY A 263 -0.42 6.82 4.81
N VAL A 264 -1.30 7.77 5.19
CA VAL A 264 -1.13 8.59 6.39
C VAL A 264 -1.38 7.76 7.67
N GLY A 265 -2.13 6.66 7.56
CA GLY A 265 -2.42 5.76 8.69
C GLY A 265 -3.30 6.43 9.75
N HIS A 266 -2.96 6.24 11.02
CA HIS A 266 -3.68 6.77 12.18
C HIS A 266 -3.25 8.19 12.61
N LEU A 267 -2.34 8.83 11.86
CA LEU A 267 -1.74 10.10 12.28
C LEU A 267 -2.78 11.23 12.31
N SER A 268 -2.85 11.94 13.43
CA SER A 268 -3.65 13.16 13.53
C SER A 268 -2.87 14.36 12.98
N LEU A 269 -3.42 14.99 11.94
CA LEU A 269 -2.79 16.12 11.25
C LEU A 269 -3.51 17.46 11.48
N ALA A 270 -4.54 17.50 12.35
CA ALA A 270 -5.42 18.67 12.51
C ALA A 270 -4.67 19.97 12.87
N ASP A 271 -3.59 19.88 13.64
CA ASP A 271 -2.80 21.04 14.08
C ASP A 271 -1.62 21.37 13.15
N ARG A 272 -1.60 20.80 11.93
CA ARG A 272 -0.49 20.90 10.98
C ARG A 272 -0.79 21.92 9.89
N SER A 273 0.26 22.57 9.40
CA SER A 273 0.12 23.69 8.46
C SER A 273 0.77 23.42 7.11
N GLU A 274 1.76 22.53 7.08
CA GLU A 274 2.59 22.31 5.90
C GLU A 274 2.88 20.81 5.69
N LEU A 275 2.81 20.38 4.44
CA LEU A 275 3.38 19.12 3.97
C LEU A 275 4.78 19.37 3.40
N CYS A 276 5.73 18.56 3.84
CA CYS A 276 7.13 18.64 3.44
C CYS A 276 7.57 17.33 2.77
N LEU A 277 8.34 17.46 1.68
CA LEU A 277 9.00 16.32 1.04
C LEU A 277 10.48 16.67 0.78
N ARG A 278 11.39 15.76 1.10
CA ARG A 278 12.82 15.89 0.74
C ARG A 278 13.05 15.08 -0.52
N VAL A 279 13.32 15.77 -1.64
CA VAL A 279 13.26 15.19 -2.99
C VAL A 279 14.46 15.57 -3.84
N ARG A 280 14.78 14.72 -4.83
CA ARG A 280 15.75 14.99 -5.91
C ARG A 280 15.23 14.41 -7.21
N ALA A 281 15.32 15.15 -8.31
CA ALA A 281 15.00 14.63 -9.62
C ALA A 281 16.26 14.42 -10.46
N ASP A 282 16.31 13.35 -11.25
CA ASP A 282 17.41 13.10 -12.18
C ASP A 282 17.26 13.94 -13.46
N ASN A 283 16.01 14.33 -13.76
CA ASN A 283 15.62 15.13 -14.91
C ASN A 283 14.65 16.23 -14.44
N GLN A 284 14.44 17.26 -15.26
CA GLN A 284 13.40 18.24 -14.98
C GLN A 284 12.01 17.57 -15.00
N VAL A 285 11.31 17.63 -13.87
CA VAL A 285 9.96 17.07 -13.71
C VAL A 285 9.00 18.05 -13.06
N ARG A 286 7.71 17.87 -13.32
CA ARG A 286 6.64 18.55 -12.59
C ARG A 286 5.95 17.53 -11.69
N LEU A 287 6.31 17.56 -10.41
CA LEU A 287 5.67 16.75 -9.39
C LEU A 287 4.29 17.38 -9.08
N THR A 288 3.27 16.53 -9.10
CA THR A 288 1.92 16.84 -8.63
C THR A 288 1.73 16.05 -7.35
N VAL A 289 1.50 16.75 -6.25
CA VAL A 289 1.16 16.13 -4.97
C VAL A 289 -0.35 16.21 -4.84
N VAL A 290 -0.99 15.05 -4.74
CA VAL A 290 -2.42 14.92 -4.48
C VAL A 290 -2.60 14.45 -3.04
N LEU A 291 -3.47 15.13 -2.32
CA LEU A 291 -3.96 14.75 -1.01
C LEU A 291 -5.36 14.20 -1.22
N GLU A 292 -5.67 13.07 -0.62
CA GLU A 292 -6.98 12.45 -0.74
C GLU A 292 -7.57 12.15 0.63
N GLU A 293 -8.80 12.62 0.83
CA GLU A 293 -9.58 12.41 2.03
C GLU A 293 -10.35 11.08 1.99
N ARG A 294 -10.92 10.69 3.13
CA ARG A 294 -11.68 9.44 3.28
C ARG A 294 -12.94 9.38 2.42
N ASP A 295 -13.57 10.53 2.15
CA ASP A 295 -14.73 10.65 1.28
C ASP A 295 -14.36 10.58 -0.23
N GLY A 296 -13.05 10.53 -0.53
CA GLY A 296 -12.51 10.47 -1.88
C GLY A 296 -12.26 11.83 -2.53
N SER A 297 -12.52 12.94 -1.83
CA SER A 297 -12.17 14.29 -2.27
C SER A 297 -10.65 14.39 -2.49
N LYS A 298 -10.23 15.20 -3.46
CA LYS A 298 -8.82 15.28 -3.87
C LYS A 298 -8.37 16.72 -3.95
N TYR A 299 -7.22 17.00 -3.35
CA TYR A 299 -6.63 18.32 -3.28
C TYR A 299 -5.24 18.31 -3.90
N VAL A 300 -4.97 19.24 -4.82
CA VAL A 300 -3.79 19.16 -5.68
C VAL A 300 -2.88 20.37 -5.53
N CYS A 301 -1.58 20.11 -5.40
CA CYS A 301 -0.52 21.12 -5.51
C CYS A 301 0.55 20.65 -6.51
N LYS A 302 1.16 21.59 -7.24
CA LYS A 302 2.18 21.29 -8.26
C LYS A 302 3.49 21.97 -7.91
N GLN A 303 4.58 21.22 -8.01
CA GLN A 303 5.93 21.68 -7.76
C GLN A 303 6.84 21.28 -8.92
N ARG A 304 7.64 22.22 -9.41
CA ARG A 304 8.70 21.92 -10.38
C ARG A 304 9.94 21.47 -9.62
N LEU A 305 10.53 20.37 -10.08
CA LEU A 305 11.81 19.87 -9.60
C LEU A 305 12.84 20.05 -10.70
N GLU A 306 13.95 20.68 -10.36
CA GLU A 306 15.06 20.94 -11.26
C GLU A 306 16.26 20.09 -10.83
N PRO A 307 16.89 19.33 -11.73
CA PRO A 307 17.94 18.37 -11.38
C PRO A 307 19.19 19.05 -10.79
N GLU A 308 19.52 20.27 -11.23
CA GLU A 308 20.70 21.02 -10.78
C GLU A 308 20.65 21.42 -9.30
N ARG A 309 19.47 21.35 -8.66
CA ARG A 309 19.33 21.64 -7.23
C ARG A 309 19.73 20.48 -6.33
N GLY A 310 19.92 19.29 -6.89
CA GLY A 310 20.15 18.08 -6.09
C GLY A 310 19.00 17.81 -5.13
N TRP A 311 19.34 17.38 -3.92
CA TRP A 311 18.37 17.19 -2.84
C TRP A 311 17.85 18.53 -2.32
N GLN A 312 16.53 18.68 -2.29
CA GLN A 312 15.87 19.87 -1.78
C GLN A 312 14.64 19.49 -0.95
N THR A 313 14.36 20.27 0.10
CA THR A 313 13.09 20.19 0.83
C THR A 313 12.09 21.10 0.15
N ILE A 314 10.98 20.52 -0.33
CA ILE A 314 9.82 21.27 -0.78
C ILE A 314 8.85 21.41 0.39
N VAL A 315 8.39 22.63 0.64
CA VAL A 315 7.42 22.96 1.69
C VAL A 315 6.13 23.42 1.04
N LEU A 316 5.05 22.70 1.28
CA LEU A 316 3.75 22.90 0.66
C LEU A 316 2.72 23.23 1.75
N PRO A 317 2.44 24.52 2.01
CA PRO A 317 1.36 24.90 2.91
C PRO A 317 0.03 24.31 2.45
N PHE A 318 -0.75 23.75 3.38
CA PHE A 318 -2.02 23.10 3.08
C PHE A 318 -3.01 24.04 2.36
N GLY A 319 -3.00 25.33 2.69
CA GLY A 319 -3.80 26.35 1.99
C GLY A 319 -3.45 26.58 0.50
N ARG A 320 -2.31 26.04 0.01
CA ARG A 320 -1.96 26.07 -1.43
C ARG A 320 -2.64 24.97 -2.24
N PHE A 321 -3.08 23.90 -1.59
CA PHE A 321 -3.80 22.85 -2.28
C PHE A 321 -5.18 23.36 -2.70
N LYS A 322 -5.65 22.87 -3.85
CA LYS A 322 -6.95 23.24 -4.41
C LYS A 322 -7.74 21.99 -4.70
N LEU A 323 -9.03 22.01 -4.34
CA LEU A 323 -9.96 20.95 -4.67
C LEU A 323 -9.85 20.67 -6.16
N ASP A 324 -9.73 19.39 -6.48
CA ASP A 324 -9.70 18.97 -7.85
C ASP A 324 -11.09 19.14 -8.45
N PRO A 325 -11.23 19.84 -9.60
CA PRO A 325 -12.54 20.10 -10.21
C PRO A 325 -13.33 18.85 -10.65
N GLN A 326 -12.77 17.65 -10.53
CA GLN A 326 -13.50 16.40 -10.81
C GLN A 326 -13.77 15.54 -9.57
N THR A 327 -13.45 16.04 -8.38
CA THR A 327 -14.02 15.55 -7.11
C THR A 327 -15.01 16.56 -6.56
N THR A 328 -15.88 16.09 -5.68
CA THR A 328 -16.74 16.92 -4.85
C THR A 328 -16.29 16.77 -3.41
N ASP A 329 -16.47 17.82 -2.65
CA ASP A 329 -16.26 17.88 -1.21
C ASP A 329 -17.42 18.71 -0.63
N GLU A 330 -17.81 18.44 0.61
CA GLU A 330 -18.99 19.07 1.23
C GLU A 330 -18.78 20.55 1.57
N ASN A 331 -17.53 20.95 1.85
CA ASN A 331 -17.19 22.29 2.33
C ASN A 331 -16.18 23.04 1.43
N GLU A 332 -15.67 22.38 0.38
CA GLU A 332 -14.64 22.87 -0.55
C GLU A 332 -13.31 23.25 0.13
N ALA A 333 -13.04 22.67 1.30
CA ALA A 333 -11.84 22.87 2.09
C ALA A 333 -11.16 21.54 2.46
N LEU A 334 -9.83 21.55 2.50
CA LEU A 334 -9.05 20.38 2.86
C LEU A 334 -9.19 20.13 4.38
N ASP A 335 -9.75 18.98 4.74
CA ASP A 335 -9.97 18.50 6.09
C ASP A 335 -8.85 17.53 6.49
N LEU A 336 -7.89 18.03 7.28
CA LEU A 336 -6.66 17.29 7.63
C LEU A 336 -6.90 16.08 8.54
N ASP A 337 -8.02 16.04 9.27
CA ASP A 337 -8.46 14.88 10.04
C ASP A 337 -9.12 13.80 9.17
N GLN A 338 -9.55 14.15 7.95
CA GLN A 338 -10.03 13.23 6.93
C GLN A 338 -8.92 12.76 5.98
N LEU A 339 -7.71 13.31 6.05
CA LEU A 339 -6.63 12.96 5.13
C LEU A 339 -6.26 11.47 5.25
N ARG A 340 -6.39 10.75 4.14
CA ARG A 340 -6.16 9.30 4.08
C ARG A 340 -4.80 8.96 3.48
N VAL A 341 -4.49 9.57 2.33
CA VAL A 341 -3.27 9.26 1.57
C VAL A 341 -2.63 10.50 0.95
N ILE A 342 -1.32 10.39 0.71
CA ILE A 342 -0.53 11.35 -0.04
C ILE A 342 -0.04 10.65 -1.31
N ILE A 343 -0.23 11.31 -2.45
CA ILE A 343 0.02 10.73 -3.77
C ILE A 343 0.95 11.66 -4.55
N PRO A 344 2.27 11.48 -4.45
CA PRO A 344 3.22 12.19 -5.30
C PRO A 344 3.32 11.49 -6.67
N VAL A 345 2.91 12.19 -7.72
CA VAL A 345 2.91 11.68 -9.10
C VAL A 345 3.47 12.71 -10.08
N LEU A 346 4.02 12.26 -11.21
CA LEU A 346 4.41 13.11 -12.33
C LEU A 346 3.69 12.73 -13.61
N ASP A 347 3.64 13.68 -14.55
CA ASP A 347 3.21 13.44 -15.93
C ASP A 347 4.42 12.96 -16.75
N SER A 348 4.53 11.66 -16.98
CA SER A 348 5.64 11.02 -17.71
C SER A 348 5.70 11.46 -19.17
N LYS A 349 4.55 11.85 -19.76
CA LYS A 349 4.48 12.26 -21.17
C LYS A 349 5.09 13.63 -21.38
N THR A 350 5.12 14.47 -20.34
CA THR A 350 5.67 15.84 -20.38
C THR A 350 6.98 16.02 -19.60
N SER A 351 7.32 15.07 -18.72
CA SER A 351 8.56 15.08 -17.97
C SER A 351 9.77 14.79 -18.86
N ALA A 352 10.91 15.41 -18.55
CA ALA A 352 12.15 15.12 -19.23
C ALA A 352 12.63 13.70 -18.88
N VAL A 353 13.36 13.08 -19.81
CA VAL A 353 13.99 11.76 -19.66
C VAL A 353 15.42 11.83 -20.18
N GLY A 354 16.26 10.90 -19.73
CA GLY A 354 17.60 10.69 -20.23
C GLY A 354 17.62 10.19 -21.67
N THR A 355 18.83 10.05 -22.22
CA THR A 355 19.07 9.58 -23.59
C THR A 355 18.60 8.14 -23.83
N ASP A 356 18.45 7.36 -22.76
CA ASP A 356 17.91 6.00 -22.76
C ASP A 356 16.37 5.95 -22.73
N GLY A 357 15.71 7.11 -22.75
CA GLY A 357 14.24 7.22 -22.71
C GLY A 357 13.64 7.04 -21.31
N ARG A 358 14.48 6.94 -20.26
CA ARG A 358 14.05 6.72 -18.88
C ARG A 358 14.31 7.95 -18.02
N GLY A 359 13.48 8.14 -17.01
CA GLY A 359 13.64 9.18 -16.02
C GLY A 359 13.40 8.64 -14.62
N ALA A 360 13.76 9.43 -13.63
CA ALA A 360 13.44 9.12 -12.25
C ALA A 360 13.49 10.35 -11.36
N TRP A 361 12.87 10.20 -10.20
CA TRP A 361 12.99 11.10 -9.08
C TRP A 361 13.06 10.28 -7.80
N ASN A 362 13.51 10.90 -6.73
CA ASN A 362 13.79 10.26 -5.46
C ASN A 362 13.14 11.09 -4.35
N VAL A 363 12.65 10.43 -3.31
CA VAL A 363 12.14 11.03 -2.08
C VAL A 363 12.72 10.29 -0.90
N SER A 364 13.34 11.02 0.02
CA SER A 364 13.92 10.43 1.23
C SER A 364 13.02 10.58 2.45
N ARG A 365 12.06 11.51 2.41
CA ARG A 365 11.15 11.72 3.54
C ARG A 365 9.89 12.46 3.12
N ILE A 366 8.76 12.07 3.72
CA ILE A 366 7.48 12.77 3.70
C ILE A 366 7.09 13.05 5.16
N TRP A 367 6.83 14.32 5.49
CA TRP A 367 6.44 14.70 6.85
C TRP A 367 5.57 15.95 6.86
N VAL A 368 4.89 16.19 7.97
CA VAL A 368 4.12 17.42 8.21
C VAL A 368 4.60 18.14 9.45
N ARG A 369 4.40 19.47 9.49
CA ARG A 369 4.76 20.31 10.65
C ARG A 369 3.64 21.25 11.07
#